data_AF-A0A937Z310-F1
#
_entry.id   AF-A0A937Z310-F1
#
_cell.length_a   1.000
_cell.length_b   1.000
_cell.length_c   1.000
_cell.angle_alpha   90.00
_cell.angle_beta   90.00
_cell.angle_gamma   90.00
#
_symmetry.space_group_name_H-M   'P 1'
#
loop_
_entity.id
_entity.type
_entity.pdbx_description
1 polymer ?
#
loop_
_entity_poly.entity_id
_entity_poly.type
_entity_poly.pdbx_seq_one_letter_code
_entity_poly.pdbx_strand_id
1 'polypeptide(L)'
;MNQDGPIGHWPLHGDARDVSGHGNHGRGCGIDFAAEGPGGEPGTAARLDGCGAAIEVPHAEAMRLGTGDFTIAAWVRTEDVFAGAAGDVLSKWDADARRGVTLCIH
;
A
#
# COMPACT_ATOMS: atom_id res chain seq x y z
N MET A 1 -20.83 -2.04 -16.46
CA MET A 1 -20.50 -0.76 -15.82
C MET A 1 -18.99 -0.64 -15.89
N ASN A 2 -18.49 0.37 -16.59
CA ASN A 2 -17.06 0.57 -16.84
C ASN A 2 -16.41 0.99 -15.50
N GLN A 3 -15.48 0.18 -15.00
CA GLN A 3 -14.69 0.50 -13.80
C GLN A 3 -13.53 1.41 -14.23
N ASP A 4 -13.77 2.71 -14.39
CA ASP A 4 -12.77 3.65 -14.92
C ASP A 4 -11.65 4.03 -13.91
N GLY A 5 -11.44 3.23 -12.85
CA GLY A 5 -10.50 3.53 -11.79
C GLY A 5 -10.03 2.30 -11.00
N PRO A 6 -8.99 2.45 -10.16
CA PRO A 6 -8.48 1.36 -9.35
C PRO A 6 -9.50 0.94 -8.28
N ILE A 7 -9.44 -0.32 -7.85
CA ILE A 7 -10.27 -0.84 -6.74
C ILE A 7 -9.80 -0.36 -5.36
N GLY A 8 -8.69 0.36 -5.29
CA GLY A 8 -8.15 0.95 -4.08
C GLY A 8 -7.16 2.05 -4.45
N HIS A 9 -7.28 3.22 -3.82
CA HIS A 9 -6.37 4.33 -4.02
C HIS A 9 -6.14 5.03 -2.67
N TRP A 10 -4.90 4.93 -2.18
CA TRP A 10 -4.49 5.52 -0.91
C TRP A 10 -3.47 6.63 -1.18
N PRO A 11 -3.87 7.91 -1.14
CA PRO A 11 -2.94 9.03 -1.37
C PRO A 11 -1.94 9.24 -0.24
N LEU A 12 -2.20 8.65 0.94
CA LEU A 12 -1.37 8.77 2.15
C LEU A 12 -1.23 10.22 2.65
N HIS A 13 -2.28 11.02 2.43
CA HIS A 13 -2.32 12.42 2.83
C HIS A 13 -2.90 12.54 4.26
N GLY A 14 -2.04 12.36 5.26
CA GLY A 14 -2.41 12.43 6.68
C GLY A 14 -3.17 11.21 7.21
N ASP A 15 -3.63 10.30 6.35
CA ASP A 15 -4.29 9.05 6.72
C ASP A 15 -4.15 7.95 5.65
N ALA A 16 -4.70 6.76 5.92
CA ALA A 16 -4.77 5.64 4.99
C ALA A 16 -6.18 5.44 4.41
N ARG A 17 -6.95 6.51 4.16
CA ARG A 17 -8.28 6.37 3.55
C ARG A 17 -8.19 6.04 2.07
N ASP A 18 -9.01 5.07 1.67
CA ASP A 18 -9.28 4.78 0.27
C ASP A 18 -10.20 5.84 -0.33
N VAL A 19 -9.75 6.49 -1.40
CA VAL A 19 -10.50 7.50 -2.16
C VAL A 19 -11.03 6.97 -3.50
N SER A 20 -10.87 5.68 -3.79
CA SER A 20 -11.38 5.05 -5.02
C SER A 20 -12.91 4.92 -5.06
N GLY A 21 -13.57 5.10 -3.92
CA GLY A 21 -15.01 4.89 -3.76
C GLY A 21 -15.42 3.46 -3.42
N HIS A 22 -14.47 2.53 -3.26
CA HIS A 22 -14.74 1.13 -2.90
C HIS A 22 -14.75 0.87 -1.39
N GLY A 23 -14.40 1.86 -0.56
CA GLY A 23 -14.46 1.76 0.90
C GLY A 23 -13.35 0.89 1.49
N ASN A 24 -12.27 0.64 0.74
CA ASN A 24 -11.16 -0.21 1.15
C ASN A 24 -10.18 0.56 2.04
N HIS A 25 -10.69 1.20 3.09
CA HIS A 25 -9.87 2.02 3.98
C HIS A 25 -8.78 1.18 4.66
N GLY A 26 -7.57 1.70 4.68
CA GLY A 26 -6.46 1.13 5.42
C GLY A 26 -6.46 1.58 6.88
N ARG A 27 -5.84 0.76 7.72
CA ARG A 27 -5.53 1.06 9.11
C ARG A 27 -4.02 1.16 9.25
N GLY A 28 -3.52 2.34 9.63
CA GLY A 28 -2.11 2.49 9.97
C GLY A 28 -1.80 1.85 11.33
N CYS A 29 -0.76 1.02 11.36
CA CYS A 29 -0.18 0.44 12.56
C CYS A 29 1.27 0.94 12.63
N GLY A 30 1.63 1.68 13.69
CA GLY A 30 3.01 2.18 13.86
C GLY A 30 3.51 3.14 12.77
N ILE A 31 2.62 3.70 11.95
CA ILE A 31 2.98 4.57 10.81
C ILE A 31 2.93 6.05 11.20
N ASP A 32 3.87 6.81 10.64
CA ASP A 32 3.85 8.27 10.63
C ASP A 32 3.27 8.81 9.31
N PHE A 33 2.09 9.42 9.37
CA PHE A 33 1.44 10.08 8.24
C PHE A 33 1.79 11.57 8.09
N ALA A 34 2.68 12.11 8.93
CA ALA A 34 3.13 13.50 8.84
C ALA A 34 4.36 13.66 7.90
N ALA A 35 4.83 12.56 7.30
CA ALA A 35 6.02 12.55 6.48
C ALA A 35 5.90 13.45 5.23
N GLU A 36 7.04 13.99 4.81
CA GLU A 36 7.15 14.79 3.59
C GLU A 36 7.10 13.90 2.36
N GLY A 37 6.06 14.09 1.53
CA GLY A 37 5.90 13.42 0.26
C GLY A 37 6.58 14.15 -0.90
N PRO A 38 6.20 13.82 -2.15
CA PRO A 38 6.74 14.47 -3.34
C PRO A 38 6.51 15.99 -3.28
N GLY A 39 7.59 16.77 -3.36
CA GLY A 39 7.53 18.24 -3.26
C GLY A 39 7.89 18.82 -1.88
N GLY A 40 8.12 17.98 -0.88
CA GLY A 40 8.59 18.41 0.45
C GLY A 40 7.49 18.87 1.41
N GLU A 41 6.21 18.75 1.02
CA GLU A 41 5.09 19.13 1.86
C GLU A 41 4.83 18.06 2.94
N PRO A 42 4.85 18.41 4.25
CA PRO A 42 4.51 17.47 5.32
C PRO A 42 3.08 16.94 5.19
N GLY A 43 2.84 15.73 5.65
CA GLY A 43 1.50 15.13 5.63
C GLY A 43 1.05 14.64 4.26
N THR A 44 1.96 14.52 3.29
CA THR A 44 1.68 14.07 1.93
C THR A 44 2.28 12.70 1.60
N ALA A 45 2.81 12.01 2.61
CA ALA A 45 3.27 10.63 2.54
C ALA A 45 3.12 9.91 3.90
N ALA A 46 3.22 8.59 3.87
CA ALA A 46 3.38 7.76 5.06
C ALA A 46 4.81 7.23 5.13
N ARG A 47 5.46 7.38 6.30
CA ARG A 47 6.77 6.82 6.57
C ARG A 47 6.63 5.48 7.29
N LEU A 48 7.24 4.45 6.71
CA LEU A 48 7.43 3.15 7.33
C LEU A 48 8.83 3.12 7.96
N ASP A 49 8.92 2.69 9.21
CA ASP A 49 10.16 2.66 9.99
C ASP A 49 10.99 1.38 9.81
N GLY A 50 10.51 0.45 8.98
CA GLY A 50 11.11 -0.88 8.80
C GLY A 50 10.92 -1.83 9.98
N CYS A 51 10.20 -1.43 11.03
CA CYS A 51 10.00 -2.19 12.27
C CYS A 51 8.55 -2.10 12.77
N GLY A 52 7.65 -2.85 12.11
CA GLY A 52 6.26 -2.97 12.55
C GLY A 52 5.33 -1.86 12.07
N ALA A 53 5.84 -0.85 11.36
CA ALA A 53 5.01 0.07 10.59
C ALA A 53 4.37 -0.62 9.38
N ALA A 54 3.04 -0.61 9.29
CA ALA A 54 2.29 -1.16 8.16
C ALA A 54 0.92 -0.48 7.98
N ILE A 55 0.42 -0.48 6.75
CA ILE A 55 -0.99 -0.16 6.46
C ILE A 55 -1.72 -1.46 6.19
N GLU A 56 -2.67 -1.79 7.05
CA GLU A 56 -3.51 -2.97 6.91
C GLU A 56 -4.82 -2.61 6.23
N VAL A 57 -5.08 -3.18 5.07
CA VAL A 57 -6.37 -3.06 4.38
C VAL A 57 -7.18 -4.33 4.64
N PRO A 58 -8.37 -4.25 5.24
CA PRO A 58 -9.23 -5.42 5.44
C PRO A 58 -9.51 -6.14 4.12
N HIS A 59 -9.64 -7.47 4.20
CA HIS A 59 -9.97 -8.26 3.02
C HIS A 59 -11.35 -7.86 2.48
N ALA A 60 -11.44 -7.66 1.16
CA ALA A 60 -12.68 -7.58 0.41
C ALA A 60 -12.59 -8.52 -0.81
N GLU A 61 -13.72 -9.09 -1.24
CA GLU A 61 -13.76 -10.00 -2.39
C GLU A 61 -13.21 -9.36 -3.66
N ALA A 62 -13.49 -8.07 -3.88
CA ALA A 62 -12.97 -7.31 -5.02
C ALA A 62 -11.43 -7.24 -5.04
N MET A 63 -10.77 -7.37 -3.88
CA MET A 63 -9.32 -7.39 -3.73
C MET A 63 -8.75 -8.81 -3.69
N ARG A 64 -9.51 -9.84 -4.09
CA ARG A 64 -8.99 -11.21 -4.21
C ARG A 64 -8.12 -11.35 -5.47
N LEU A 65 -6.87 -10.89 -5.33
CA LEU A 65 -5.87 -10.95 -6.40
C LEU A 65 -5.59 -12.40 -6.83
N GLY A 66 -5.23 -12.60 -8.10
CA GLY A 66 -4.88 -13.92 -8.65
C GLY A 66 -6.04 -14.71 -9.26
N THR A 67 -7.23 -14.11 -9.43
CA THR A 67 -8.32 -14.68 -10.26
C THR A 67 -8.41 -14.05 -11.65
N GLY A 68 -7.54 -13.10 -11.98
CA GLY A 68 -7.48 -12.38 -13.24
C GLY A 68 -6.34 -11.37 -13.23
N ASP A 69 -6.25 -10.57 -14.30
CA ASP A 69 -5.22 -9.53 -14.45
C ASP A 69 -5.45 -8.38 -13.48
N PHE A 70 -4.36 -7.81 -12.97
CA PHE A 70 -4.39 -6.67 -12.08
C PHE A 70 -3.12 -5.82 -12.23
N THR A 71 -3.21 -4.57 -11.80
CA THR A 71 -2.08 -3.62 -11.77
C THR A 71 -1.92 -3.08 -10.37
N ILE A 72 -0.67 -2.99 -9.90
CA ILE A 72 -0.30 -2.29 -8.67
C ILE A 72 0.69 -1.20 -9.06
N ALA A 73 0.46 0.01 -8.55
CA ALA A 73 1.35 1.15 -8.75
C ALA A 73 1.55 1.88 -7.41
N ALA A 74 2.79 2.27 -7.11
CA ALA A 74 3.15 2.98 -5.89
C ALA A 74 4.33 3.92 -6.16
N TRP A 75 4.37 5.05 -5.44
CA TRP A 75 5.55 5.90 -5.33
C TRP A 75 6.27 5.54 -4.03
N VAL A 76 7.57 5.24 -4.11
CA VAL A 76 8.38 4.86 -2.95
C VAL A 76 9.67 5.66 -2.94
N ARG A 77 10.04 6.17 -1.76
CA ARG A 77 11.32 6.84 -1.49
C ARG A 77 12.01 6.12 -0.34
N THR A 78 13.23 5.66 -0.56
CA THR A 78 14.08 5.11 0.52
C THR A 78 15.00 6.22 1.04
N GLU A 79 15.15 6.33 2.37
CA GLU A 79 16.03 7.32 3.00
C GLU A 79 17.51 6.93 2.84
N ASP A 80 17.80 5.63 2.83
CA ASP A 80 19.15 5.08 2.66
C ASP A 80 19.26 4.20 1.41
N VAL A 81 20.47 4.16 0.84
CA VAL A 81 20.86 3.16 -0.16
C VAL A 81 21.21 1.87 0.60
N PHE A 82 20.23 0.99 0.76
CA PHE A 82 20.47 -0.32 1.35
C PHE A 82 21.21 -1.23 0.35
N ALA A 83 22.19 -1.99 0.83
CA ALA A 83 22.89 -3.02 0.04
C ALA A 83 22.10 -4.34 -0.07
N GLY A 84 20.81 -4.34 0.30
CA GLY A 84 19.92 -5.51 0.34
C GLY A 84 18.46 -5.11 0.14
N ALA A 85 17.54 -6.08 0.14
CA ALA A 85 16.12 -5.83 -0.10
C ALA A 85 15.55 -4.83 0.92
N ALA A 86 14.98 -3.73 0.42
CA ALA A 86 14.43 -2.64 1.24
C ALA A 86 13.14 -3.06 1.99
N GLY A 87 12.61 -4.25 1.69
CA GLY A 87 11.40 -4.81 2.27
C GLY A 87 10.26 -4.92 1.26
N ASP A 88 9.06 -5.17 1.79
CA ASP A 88 7.84 -5.34 1.01
C ASP A 88 7.08 -4.01 0.92
N VAL A 89 6.69 -3.62 -0.30
CA VAL A 89 5.77 -2.49 -0.56
C VAL A 89 4.32 -2.94 -0.38
N LEU A 90 4.03 -4.17 -0.78
CA LEU A 90 2.71 -4.77 -0.64
C LEU A 90 2.87 -6.27 -0.46
N SER A 91 2.17 -6.83 0.52
CA SER A 91 1.97 -8.28 0.63
C SER A 91 0.49 -8.60 0.73
N LYS A 92 0.07 -9.65 0.03
CA LYS A 92 -1.26 -10.23 0.18
C LYS A 92 -1.18 -11.73 0.07
N TRP A 93 -1.78 -12.41 1.04
CA TRP A 93 -1.83 -13.87 1.10
C TRP A 93 -3.27 -14.37 1.31
N ASP A 94 -3.69 -15.33 0.50
CA ASP A 94 -4.90 -16.13 0.63
C ASP A 94 -4.48 -17.54 1.08
N ALA A 95 -4.72 -17.83 2.36
CA ALA A 95 -4.28 -19.09 2.98
C ALA A 95 -5.09 -20.30 2.47
N ASP A 96 -6.38 -20.11 2.18
CA ASP A 96 -7.28 -21.17 1.74
C ASP A 96 -6.93 -21.63 0.32
N ALA A 97 -6.68 -20.68 -0.58
CA ALA A 97 -6.24 -20.96 -1.94
C ALA A 97 -4.71 -21.11 -2.09
N ARG A 98 -3.95 -20.95 -0.99
CA ARG A 98 -2.48 -21.01 -0.93
C ARG A 98 -1.78 -20.19 -2.02
N ARG A 99 -2.24 -18.95 -2.22
CA ARG A 99 -1.72 -18.04 -3.24
C ARG A 99 -1.60 -16.63 -2.71
N GLY A 100 -0.70 -15.86 -3.28
CA GLY A 100 -0.50 -14.48 -2.88
C GLY A 100 0.39 -13.74 -3.86
N VAL A 101 0.52 -12.44 -3.60
CA VAL A 101 1.44 -11.56 -4.30
C VAL A 101 2.22 -10.78 -3.27
N THR A 102 3.53 -10.64 -3.52
CA THR A 102 4.39 -9.73 -2.78
C THR A 102 5.10 -8.85 -3.79
N LEU A 103 5.09 -7.55 -3.55
CA LEU A 103 5.85 -6.57 -4.30
C LEU A 103 6.98 -6.07 -3.39
N CYS A 104 8.22 -6.35 -3.77
CA CYS A 104 9.42 -5.98 -3.02
C CYS A 104 10.24 -4.95 -3.81
N ILE A 105 11.09 -4.20 -3.11
CA ILE A 105 12.14 -3.36 -3.73
C ILE A 105 13.51 -3.96 -3.41
N HIS A 106 14.35 -4.07 -4.44
CA HIS A 106 15.71 -4.62 -4.39
C HIS A 106 16.76 -3.53 -4.60
#